data_AF-A0A9Q3D1J5-F1
#
_entry.id   AF-A0A9Q3D1J5-F1
#
_cell.length_a   1.000
_cell.length_b   1.000
_cell.length_c   1.000
_cell.angle_alpha   90.00
_cell.angle_beta   90.00
_cell.angle_gamma   90.00
#
_symmetry.space_group_name_H-M   'P 1'
#
loop_
_entity.id
_entity.type
_entity.pdbx_description
1 polymer ?
#
loop_
_entity_poly.entity_id
_entity_poly.type
_entity_poly.pdbx_seq_one_letter_code
_entity_poly.pdbx_strand_id
1 'polypeptide(L)'
;MLQPPTEGIFQTLEPLWKNVNNVSRAQGYAVSTLRSNMTHNQIEIGCDRSGTPNFNKNSSKTVTLRNLDFQFRLYSRKYAKITTWTLEVKNTEHSNDATENIMAHPAFRKLNEQETSQISQMSESLLMPRKIQAQLCIQRESDRPVILQDIYSQVKRIKKDKLQGRRPINSLIDTLKEENLAWSSARDAEGHINCLSFQSPPFHKTPPWLFPCYSYGLYL
;
A
#
# COMPACT_ATOMS: atom_id res chain seq x y z
N MET A 1 -24.24 -3.17 21.89
CA MET A 1 -22.82 -3.03 22.26
C MET A 1 -22.02 -4.05 21.48
N LEU A 2 -20.91 -3.65 20.87
CA LEU A 2 -20.04 -4.56 20.11
C LEU A 2 -19.35 -5.53 21.07
N GLN A 3 -19.40 -6.83 20.77
CA GLN A 3 -18.76 -7.82 21.62
C GLN A 3 -17.25 -7.86 21.37
N PRO A 4 -16.40 -7.75 22.41
CA PRO A 4 -14.96 -7.88 22.24
C PRO A 4 -14.57 -9.33 21.92
N PRO A 5 -13.39 -9.56 21.33
CA PRO A 5 -12.86 -10.91 21.13
C PRO A 5 -12.66 -11.64 22.46
N THR A 6 -12.87 -12.94 22.45
CA THR A 6 -12.66 -13.78 23.64
C THR A 6 -11.22 -13.72 24.10
N GLU A 7 -11.03 -13.41 25.39
CA GLU A 7 -9.75 -13.47 26.07
C GLU A 7 -9.22 -14.90 26.10
N GLY A 8 -7.89 -15.05 26.12
CA GLY A 8 -7.33 -16.38 26.14
C GLY A 8 -5.83 -16.45 25.98
N ILE A 9 -5.34 -17.69 25.95
CA ILE A 9 -3.94 -18.03 25.76
C ILE A 9 -3.80 -18.71 24.40
N PHE A 10 -2.87 -18.20 23.59
CA PHE A 10 -2.61 -18.67 22.24
C PHE A 10 -1.16 -19.14 22.15
N GLN A 11 -0.90 -20.17 21.35
CA GLN A 11 0.47 -20.66 21.18
C GLN A 11 1.35 -19.68 20.40
N THR A 12 0.80 -19.07 19.35
CA THR A 12 1.51 -18.10 18.50
C THR A 12 0.63 -16.88 18.22
N LEU A 13 1.19 -15.87 17.54
CA LEU A 13 0.45 -14.68 17.12
C LEU A 13 -0.63 -14.98 16.08
N GLU A 14 -0.45 -16.01 15.25
CA GLU A 14 -1.37 -16.31 14.15
C GLU A 14 -2.75 -16.77 14.64
N PRO A 15 -2.90 -17.76 15.54
CA PRO A 15 -4.17 -18.10 16.17
C PRO A 15 -4.82 -16.93 16.92
N LEU A 16 -4.00 -16.10 17.58
CA LEU A 16 -4.48 -14.90 18.27
C LEU A 16 -5.13 -13.92 17.29
N TRP A 17 -4.43 -13.57 16.21
CA TRP A 17 -4.97 -12.69 15.18
C TRP A 17 -6.17 -13.31 14.47
N LYS A 18 -6.18 -14.62 14.25
CA LYS A 18 -7.33 -15.32 13.67
C LYS A 18 -8.57 -15.18 14.56
N ASN A 19 -8.44 -15.40 15.87
CA ASN A 19 -9.52 -15.21 16.83
C ASN A 19 -10.04 -13.77 16.81
N VAL A 20 -9.15 -12.80 16.95
CA VAL A 20 -9.49 -11.37 16.98
C VAL A 20 -10.17 -10.91 15.69
N ASN A 21 -9.63 -11.29 14.53
CA ASN A 21 -10.17 -10.90 13.23
C ASN A 21 -11.52 -11.55 12.95
N ASN A 22 -11.73 -12.80 13.36
CA ASN A 22 -13.02 -13.49 13.18
C ASN A 22 -14.13 -12.81 13.98
N VAL A 23 -13.89 -12.52 15.27
CA VAL A 23 -14.90 -11.86 16.12
C VAL A 23 -15.18 -10.45 15.64
N SER A 24 -14.13 -9.64 15.40
CA SER A 24 -14.31 -8.26 14.95
C SER A 24 -15.06 -8.18 13.61
N ARG A 25 -14.72 -9.05 12.64
CA ARG A 25 -15.43 -9.13 11.36
C ARG A 25 -16.89 -9.52 11.51
N ALA A 26 -17.21 -10.49 12.38
CA ALA A 26 -18.59 -10.89 12.65
C ALA A 26 -19.42 -9.76 13.31
N GLN A 27 -18.76 -8.91 14.09
CA GLN A 27 -19.36 -7.76 14.77
C GLN A 27 -19.34 -6.46 13.94
N GLY A 28 -18.77 -6.48 12.73
CA GLY A 28 -18.79 -5.31 11.83
C GLY A 28 -17.82 -4.18 12.22
N TYR A 29 -16.72 -4.50 12.89
CA TYR A 29 -15.60 -3.57 13.11
C TYR A 29 -14.28 -4.23 12.77
N ALA A 30 -13.23 -3.44 12.54
CA ALA A 30 -11.91 -3.99 12.26
C ALA A 30 -10.88 -3.50 13.27
N VAL A 31 -9.85 -4.31 13.45
CA VAL A 31 -8.76 -4.04 14.40
C VAL A 31 -7.42 -3.91 13.69
N SER A 32 -6.50 -3.20 14.32
CA SER A 32 -5.11 -3.08 13.89
C SER A 32 -4.18 -2.96 15.08
N THR A 33 -2.88 -3.16 14.85
CA THR A 33 -1.85 -2.88 15.85
C THR A 33 -1.71 -1.37 16.03
N LEU A 34 -1.96 -0.87 17.25
CA LEU A 34 -1.75 0.54 17.59
C LEU A 34 -0.30 0.78 18.00
N ARG A 35 0.24 -0.13 18.81
CA ARG A 35 1.59 -0.07 19.33
C ARG A 35 2.15 -1.48 19.46
N SER A 36 3.42 -1.64 19.15
CA SER A 36 4.14 -2.88 19.42
C SER A 36 5.46 -2.58 20.12
N ASN A 37 5.72 -3.27 21.21
CA ASN A 37 6.97 -3.25 21.92
C ASN A 37 7.57 -4.66 21.89
N MET A 38 8.42 -4.92 20.90
CA MET A 38 9.00 -6.24 20.70
C MET A 38 10.05 -6.59 21.77
N THR A 39 10.70 -5.59 22.39
CA THR A 39 11.62 -5.80 23.52
C THR A 39 10.92 -6.50 24.69
N HIS A 40 9.67 -6.10 24.98
CA HIS A 40 8.86 -6.71 26.03
C HIS A 40 7.87 -7.75 25.51
N ASN A 41 7.89 -8.05 24.21
CA ASN A 41 6.92 -8.90 23.50
C ASN A 41 5.46 -8.49 23.80
N GLN A 42 5.15 -7.21 23.66
CA GLN A 42 3.84 -6.64 23.92
C GLN A 42 3.26 -6.02 22.66
N ILE A 43 1.96 -6.21 22.46
CA ILE A 43 1.23 -5.67 21.31
C ILE A 43 -0.08 -5.08 21.85
N GLU A 44 -0.28 -3.81 21.58
CA GLU A 44 -1.54 -3.11 21.81
C GLU A 44 -2.33 -3.12 20.50
N ILE A 45 -3.54 -3.68 20.58
CA ILE A 45 -4.44 -3.85 19.45
C ILE A 45 -5.67 -2.96 19.72
N GLY A 46 -6.20 -2.31 18.71
CA GLY A 46 -7.40 -1.48 18.84
C GLY A 46 -8.09 -1.29 17.51
N CYS A 47 -9.12 -0.43 17.48
CA CYS A 47 -9.89 -0.20 16.26
C CYS A 47 -8.97 0.32 15.13
N ASP A 48 -9.15 -0.16 13.90
CA ASP A 48 -8.37 0.25 12.73
C ASP A 48 -8.56 1.72 12.34
N ARG A 49 -9.66 2.32 12.81
CA ARG A 49 -9.98 3.74 12.70
C ARG A 49 -9.62 4.54 13.95
N SER A 50 -8.92 3.94 14.92
CA SER A 50 -8.50 4.66 16.13
C SER A 50 -7.29 5.56 15.86
N GLY A 51 -7.22 6.65 16.62
CA GLY A 51 -6.07 7.55 16.66
C GLY A 51 -6.44 9.00 16.36
N THR A 52 -5.46 9.88 16.47
CA THR A 52 -5.60 11.27 16.07
C THR A 52 -4.99 11.47 14.68
N PRO A 53 -5.61 12.27 13.81
CA PRO A 53 -4.96 12.67 12.58
C PRO A 53 -3.67 13.43 12.91
N ASN A 54 -2.54 13.05 12.30
CA ASN A 54 -1.30 13.82 12.42
C ASN A 54 -1.46 15.15 11.64
N PHE A 55 -1.77 16.23 12.34
CA PHE A 55 -1.76 17.58 11.80
C PHE A 55 -0.30 18.03 11.61
N ASN A 56 0.32 17.62 10.51
CA ASN A 56 1.60 18.20 10.14
C ASN A 56 1.34 19.59 9.55
N LYS A 57 1.67 20.65 10.31
CA LYS A 57 1.44 22.07 9.96
C LYS A 57 2.05 22.47 8.60
N ASN A 58 3.06 21.73 8.14
CA ASN A 58 3.77 21.99 6.87
C ASN A 58 3.25 21.18 5.67
N SER A 59 2.16 20.41 5.82
CA SER A 59 1.63 19.62 4.71
C SER A 59 0.32 20.21 4.18
N SER A 60 0.29 20.59 2.90
CA SER A 60 -0.91 21.04 2.17
C SER A 60 -1.94 19.92 1.92
N LYS A 61 -1.83 18.79 2.63
CA LYS A 61 -2.73 17.65 2.45
C LYS A 61 -3.99 17.88 3.26
N THR A 62 -5.14 17.85 2.60
CA THR A 62 -6.45 17.77 3.27
C THR A 62 -6.42 16.61 4.25
N VAL A 63 -6.47 16.93 5.54
CA VAL A 63 -6.48 15.94 6.63
C VAL A 63 -7.84 15.25 6.58
N THR A 64 -7.91 14.08 5.99
CA THR A 64 -9.10 13.22 6.13
C THR A 64 -9.19 12.80 7.60
N LEU A 65 -10.32 13.06 8.26
CA LEU A 65 -10.71 12.57 9.59
C LEU A 65 -10.89 11.03 9.57
N ARG A 66 -9.84 10.30 9.16
CA ARG A 66 -9.83 8.83 9.10
C ARG A 66 -9.82 8.22 10.49
N ASN A 67 -9.13 8.90 11.40
CA ASN A 67 -8.94 8.42 12.75
C ASN A 67 -9.93 9.16 13.67
N LEU A 68 -10.72 8.40 14.41
CA LEU A 68 -11.61 8.87 15.46
C LEU A 68 -11.02 8.43 16.81
N ASP A 69 -11.41 9.12 17.88
CA ASP A 69 -10.96 8.81 19.23
C ASP A 69 -11.69 7.57 19.79
N PHE A 70 -11.41 6.41 19.20
CA PHE A 70 -11.91 5.14 19.69
C PHE A 70 -11.07 4.67 20.88
N GLN A 71 -11.73 4.36 21.99
CA GLN A 71 -11.08 3.87 23.19
C GLN A 71 -10.92 2.34 23.23
N PHE A 72 -11.56 1.59 22.32
CA PHE A 72 -11.44 0.14 22.22
C PHE A 72 -9.97 -0.33 22.19
N ARG A 73 -9.59 -1.13 23.18
CA ARG A 73 -8.22 -1.58 23.41
C ARG A 73 -8.18 -3.04 23.84
N LEU A 74 -7.36 -3.82 23.15
CA LEU A 74 -6.92 -5.14 23.56
C LEU A 74 -5.42 -5.09 23.81
N TYR A 75 -4.97 -5.91 24.75
CA TYR A 75 -3.58 -6.02 25.12
C TYR A 75 -3.12 -7.45 24.97
N SER A 76 -2.02 -7.64 24.25
CA SER A 76 -1.40 -8.94 24.09
C SER A 76 0.04 -8.93 24.57
N ARG A 77 0.42 -9.99 25.29
CA ARG A 77 1.77 -10.16 25.83
C ARG A 77 2.24 -11.60 25.68
N LYS A 78 3.50 -11.78 25.30
CA LYS A 78 4.13 -13.11 25.32
C LYS A 78 4.55 -13.49 26.74
N TYR A 79 4.11 -14.65 27.19
CA TYR A 79 4.54 -15.28 28.43
C TYR A 79 5.87 -16.00 28.22
N ALA A 80 6.95 -15.49 28.83
CA ALA A 80 8.31 -15.96 28.56
C ALA A 80 8.56 -17.43 28.93
N LYS A 81 7.88 -17.95 29.96
CA LYS A 81 8.14 -19.32 30.46
C LYS A 81 7.54 -20.42 29.58
N ILE A 82 6.41 -20.15 28.93
CA ILE A 82 5.63 -21.15 28.16
C ILE A 82 5.58 -20.77 26.67
N THR A 83 6.18 -19.63 26.31
CA THR A 83 6.27 -19.12 24.94
C THR A 83 4.90 -18.82 24.30
N THR A 84 3.85 -18.72 25.09
CA THR A 84 2.47 -18.44 24.66
C THR A 84 2.16 -16.94 24.67
N TRP A 85 1.10 -16.53 23.99
CA TRP A 85 0.57 -15.17 23.96
C TRP A 85 -0.73 -15.10 24.73
N THR A 86 -0.86 -14.14 25.63
CA THR A 86 -2.14 -13.82 26.28
C THR A 86 -2.83 -12.71 25.50
N LEU A 87 -4.17 -12.73 25.49
CA LEU A 87 -5.01 -11.65 25.01
C LEU A 87 -5.95 -11.22 26.14
N GLU A 88 -5.89 -9.94 26.50
CA GLU A 88 -6.73 -9.30 27.52
C GLU A 88 -7.49 -8.13 26.91
N VAL A 89 -8.76 -7.98 27.26
CA VAL A 89 -9.60 -6.84 26.87
C VAL A 89 -9.38 -5.75 27.91
N LYS A 90 -8.88 -4.58 27.48
CA LYS A 90 -8.67 -3.43 28.37
C LYS A 90 -9.81 -2.43 28.31
N ASN A 91 -10.39 -2.22 27.14
CA ASN A 91 -11.53 -1.34 26.95
C ASN A 91 -12.39 -1.85 25.78
N THR A 92 -13.70 -1.89 25.99
CA THR A 92 -14.71 -2.37 25.03
C THR A 92 -15.47 -1.25 24.32
N GLU A 93 -15.22 0.02 24.68
CA GLU A 93 -15.99 1.15 24.18
C GLU A 93 -15.65 1.50 22.73
N HIS A 94 -16.69 1.51 21.89
CA HIS A 94 -16.65 1.99 20.52
C HIS A 94 -17.58 3.20 20.39
N SER A 95 -17.04 4.34 19.94
CA SER A 95 -17.80 5.58 19.74
C SER A 95 -18.78 5.55 18.57
N ASN A 96 -18.70 4.54 17.69
CA ASN A 96 -19.54 4.41 16.50
C ASN A 96 -20.11 3.00 16.41
N ASP A 97 -21.28 2.91 15.79
CA ASP A 97 -21.93 1.64 15.45
C ASP A 97 -21.10 0.81 14.46
N ALA A 98 -21.35 -0.50 14.45
CA ALA A 98 -20.81 -1.42 13.45
C ALA A 98 -21.01 -0.84 12.05
N THR A 99 -19.97 -0.89 11.22
CA THR A 99 -20.08 -0.45 9.83
C THR A 99 -20.27 -1.69 8.96
N GLU A 100 -21.39 -1.79 8.26
CA GLU A 100 -21.65 -2.89 7.32
C GLU A 100 -20.68 -2.85 6.11
N ASN A 101 -20.15 -1.67 5.79
CA ASN A 101 -19.26 -1.49 4.66
C ASN A 101 -17.82 -1.93 4.99
N ILE A 102 -17.52 -3.20 4.70
CA ILE A 102 -16.18 -3.80 4.80
C ILE A 102 -15.12 -3.00 4.03
N MET A 103 -15.50 -2.30 2.94
CA MET A 103 -14.56 -1.47 2.16
C MET A 103 -14.09 -0.24 2.93
N ALA A 104 -14.84 0.23 3.93
CA ALA A 104 -14.45 1.37 4.73
C ALA A 104 -13.26 1.07 5.66
N HIS A 105 -12.99 -0.21 5.94
CA HIS A 105 -11.96 -0.67 6.88
C HIS A 105 -10.68 -1.09 6.16
N PRO A 106 -9.58 -0.30 6.25
CA PRO A 106 -8.30 -0.66 5.64
C PRO A 106 -7.75 -2.01 6.11
N ALA A 107 -8.03 -2.40 7.35
CA ALA A 107 -7.59 -3.69 7.89
C ALA A 107 -8.15 -4.88 7.09
N PHE A 108 -9.40 -4.78 6.60
CA PHE A 108 -10.02 -5.81 5.77
C PHE A 108 -9.57 -5.77 4.30
N ARG A 109 -9.02 -4.65 3.85
CA ARG A 109 -8.50 -4.45 2.48
C ARG A 109 -7.00 -4.73 2.35
N LYS A 110 -6.35 -5.14 3.44
CA LYS A 110 -4.90 -5.38 3.44
C LYS A 110 -4.55 -6.47 2.42
N LEU A 111 -3.63 -6.14 1.51
CA LEU A 111 -3.15 -7.05 0.49
C LEU A 111 -2.20 -8.09 1.11
N ASN A 112 -2.30 -9.34 0.65
CA ASN A 112 -1.38 -10.40 1.04
C ASN A 112 -0.08 -10.33 0.21
N GLU A 113 0.89 -11.17 0.54
CA GLU A 113 2.20 -11.18 -0.13
C GLU A 113 2.10 -11.56 -1.61
N GLN A 114 1.26 -12.55 -1.94
CA GLN A 114 1.02 -12.97 -3.31
C GLN A 114 0.43 -11.84 -4.16
N GLU A 115 -0.61 -11.16 -3.67
CA GLU A 115 -1.23 -10.01 -4.32
C GLU A 115 -0.24 -8.86 -4.50
N THR A 116 0.63 -8.64 -3.51
CA THR A 116 1.67 -7.62 -3.57
C THR A 116 2.70 -7.95 -4.65
N SER A 117 3.12 -9.22 -4.76
CA SER A 117 4.01 -9.71 -5.81
C SER A 117 3.40 -9.55 -7.20
N GLN A 118 2.12 -9.94 -7.36
CA GLN A 118 1.37 -9.76 -8.60
C GLN A 118 1.28 -8.28 -9.00
N ILE A 119 1.00 -7.38 -8.06
CA ILE A 119 1.00 -5.92 -8.33
C ILE A 119 2.38 -5.46 -8.79
N SER A 120 3.46 -5.96 -8.20
CA SER A 120 4.83 -5.61 -8.62
C SER A 120 5.09 -6.02 -10.06
N GLN A 121 4.80 -7.28 -10.41
CA GLN A 121 4.98 -7.81 -11.77
C GLN A 121 4.16 -7.01 -12.79
N MET A 122 2.87 -6.78 -12.52
CA MET A 122 2.02 -6.00 -13.42
C MET A 122 2.48 -4.53 -13.55
N SER A 123 2.95 -3.93 -12.44
CA SER A 123 3.46 -2.57 -12.45
C SER A 123 4.78 -2.46 -13.22
N GLU A 124 5.60 -3.50 -13.26
CA GLU A 124 6.82 -3.58 -14.06
C GLU A 124 6.49 -3.67 -15.55
N SER A 125 5.43 -4.40 -15.91
CA SER A 125 4.89 -4.43 -17.27
C SER A 125 4.12 -3.16 -17.67
N LEU A 126 4.26 -2.06 -16.90
CA LEU A 126 3.62 -0.77 -17.17
C LEU A 126 2.09 -0.82 -17.26
N LEU A 127 1.45 -1.83 -16.63
CA LEU A 127 0.01 -1.92 -16.61
C LEU A 127 -0.59 -0.81 -15.76
N MET A 128 -1.65 -0.20 -16.29
CA MET A 128 -2.37 0.86 -15.59
C MET A 128 -3.03 0.32 -14.32
N PRO A 129 -3.02 1.07 -13.19
CA PRO A 129 -3.60 0.62 -11.91
C PRO A 129 -5.04 0.09 -12.00
N ARG A 130 -5.86 0.64 -12.90
CA ARG A 130 -7.22 0.16 -13.16
C ARG A 130 -7.26 -1.26 -13.77
N LYS A 131 -6.32 -1.57 -14.67
CA LYS A 131 -6.16 -2.92 -15.24
C LYS A 131 -5.65 -3.91 -14.19
N ILE A 132 -4.69 -3.47 -13.36
CA ILE A 132 -4.19 -4.25 -12.23
C ILE A 132 -5.33 -4.61 -11.28
N GLN A 133 -6.18 -3.65 -10.92
CA GLN A 133 -7.35 -3.91 -10.09
C GLN A 133 -8.27 -4.95 -10.72
N ALA A 134 -8.60 -4.81 -12.01
CA ALA A 134 -9.47 -5.76 -12.71
C ALA A 134 -8.89 -7.17 -12.73
N GLN A 135 -7.61 -7.33 -13.06
CA GLN A 135 -6.93 -8.64 -13.04
C GLN A 135 -6.94 -9.27 -11.65
N LEU A 136 -6.66 -8.46 -10.63
CA LEU A 136 -6.73 -8.91 -9.24
C LEU A 136 -8.15 -9.34 -8.85
N CYS A 137 -9.20 -8.63 -9.28
CA CYS A 137 -10.58 -9.04 -8.99
C CYS A 137 -10.95 -10.36 -9.67
N ILE A 138 -10.45 -10.62 -10.88
CA ILE A 138 -10.72 -11.86 -11.63
C ILE A 138 -9.99 -13.06 -11.03
N GLN A 139 -8.74 -12.87 -10.60
CA GLN A 139 -7.88 -13.96 -10.11
C GLN A 139 -8.15 -14.36 -8.66
N ARG A 140 -8.95 -13.59 -7.92
CA ARG A 140 -9.18 -13.82 -6.49
C ARG A 140 -10.34 -14.78 -6.26
N GLU A 141 -10.11 -15.76 -5.39
CA GLU A 141 -11.15 -16.60 -4.79
C GLU A 141 -11.80 -15.93 -3.54
N SER A 142 -11.31 -14.76 -3.13
CA SER A 142 -11.66 -14.13 -1.85
C SER A 142 -12.60 -12.93 -2.04
N ASP A 143 -13.67 -12.86 -1.25
CA ASP A 143 -14.62 -11.74 -1.16
C ASP A 143 -14.03 -10.46 -0.53
N ARG A 144 -12.70 -10.36 -0.36
CA ARG A 144 -12.07 -9.15 0.19
C ARG A 144 -12.11 -8.02 -0.84
N PRO A 145 -12.64 -6.83 -0.48
CA PRO A 145 -12.74 -5.74 -1.42
C PRO A 145 -11.38 -5.15 -1.78
N VAL A 146 -11.19 -4.87 -3.06
CA VAL A 146 -9.97 -4.24 -3.61
C VAL A 146 -10.36 -2.91 -4.23
N ILE A 147 -9.83 -1.83 -3.68
CA ILE A 147 -10.08 -0.50 -4.23
C ILE A 147 -8.85 0.03 -4.95
N LEU A 148 -9.10 0.85 -5.96
CA LEU A 148 -8.06 1.45 -6.78
C LEU A 148 -7.03 2.25 -5.96
N GLN A 149 -7.46 2.87 -4.85
CA GLN A 149 -6.58 3.61 -3.95
C GLN A 149 -5.49 2.73 -3.32
N ASP A 150 -5.79 1.46 -3.00
CA ASP A 150 -4.80 0.55 -2.43
C ASP A 150 -3.76 0.17 -3.46
N ILE A 151 -4.20 -0.06 -4.71
CA ILE A 151 -3.30 -0.35 -5.83
C ILE A 151 -2.35 0.82 -6.06
N TYR A 152 -2.86 2.05 -6.11
CA TYR A 152 -2.00 3.23 -6.20
C TYR A 152 -1.00 3.32 -5.04
N SER A 153 -1.47 3.05 -3.81
CA SER A 153 -0.62 3.12 -2.62
C SER A 153 0.48 2.06 -2.64
N GLN A 154 0.18 0.82 -3.07
CA GLN A 154 1.19 -0.22 -3.19
C GLN A 154 2.16 0.04 -4.34
N VAL A 155 1.69 0.42 -5.53
CA VAL A 155 2.56 0.79 -6.65
C VAL A 155 3.52 1.91 -6.23
N LYS A 156 3.02 2.89 -5.47
CA LYS A 156 3.87 3.95 -4.90
C LYS A 156 4.92 3.42 -3.94
N ARG A 157 4.58 2.46 -3.06
CA ARG A 157 5.54 1.80 -2.15
C ARG A 157 6.60 1.04 -2.93
N ILE A 158 6.20 0.20 -3.89
CA ILE A 158 7.10 -0.56 -4.77
C ILE A 158 8.08 0.37 -5.48
N LYS A 159 7.60 1.48 -6.07
CA LYS A 159 8.47 2.49 -6.71
C LYS A 159 9.44 3.13 -5.71
N LYS A 160 8.99 3.46 -4.50
CA LYS A 160 9.84 4.04 -3.45
C LYS A 160 10.94 3.06 -3.02
N ASP A 161 10.59 1.78 -2.86
CA ASP A 161 11.51 0.74 -2.42
C ASP A 161 12.57 0.47 -3.50
N LYS A 162 12.18 0.45 -4.77
CA LYS A 162 13.11 0.38 -5.92
C LYS A 162 14.09 1.54 -5.97
N LEU A 163 13.63 2.74 -5.63
CA LEU A 163 14.48 3.93 -5.63
C LEU A 163 15.45 3.97 -4.45
N GLN A 164 15.22 3.21 -3.37
CA GLN A 164 16.06 3.18 -2.17
C GLN A 164 16.40 4.60 -1.63
N GLY A 165 15.46 5.54 -1.73
CA GLY A 165 15.65 6.94 -1.32
C GLY A 165 16.32 7.85 -2.36
N ARG A 166 16.77 7.32 -3.50
CA ARG A 166 17.26 8.12 -4.63
C ARG A 166 16.12 8.90 -5.29
N ARG A 167 16.46 10.03 -5.91
CA ARG A 167 15.50 10.76 -6.76
C ARG A 167 15.25 9.97 -8.04
N PRO A 168 14.02 9.91 -8.56
CA PRO A 168 13.71 9.21 -9.81
C PRO A 168 14.61 9.61 -10.98
N ILE A 169 14.95 10.90 -11.08
CA ILE A 169 15.83 11.42 -12.13
C ILE A 169 17.26 10.88 -12.04
N ASN A 170 17.78 10.64 -10.83
CA ASN A 170 19.11 10.06 -10.67
C ASN A 170 19.10 8.60 -11.12
N SER A 171 18.08 7.84 -10.70
CA SER A 171 17.89 6.45 -11.14
C SER A 171 17.77 6.36 -12.67
N LEU A 172 17.03 7.30 -13.30
CA LEU A 172 16.91 7.35 -14.75
C LEU A 172 18.28 7.61 -15.41
N ILE A 173 19.06 8.56 -14.91
CA ILE A 173 20.38 8.88 -15.46
C ILE A 173 21.34 7.69 -15.33
N ASP A 174 21.29 6.96 -14.20
CA ASP A 174 22.10 5.77 -13.99
C ASP A 174 21.75 4.70 -15.04
N THR A 175 20.45 4.41 -15.24
CA THR A 175 19.98 3.48 -16.28
C THR A 175 20.42 3.90 -17.68
N LEU A 176 20.32 5.21 -18.00
CA LEU A 176 20.74 5.70 -19.32
C LEU A 176 22.23 5.54 -19.59
N LYS A 177 23.07 5.65 -18.55
CA LYS A 177 24.51 5.39 -18.64
C LYS A 177 24.80 3.89 -18.79
N GLU A 178 24.11 3.05 -18.00
CA GLU A 178 24.27 1.60 -18.03
C GLU A 178 23.88 1.01 -19.39
N GLU A 179 22.78 1.48 -19.97
CA GLU A 179 22.27 1.04 -21.28
C GLU A 179 22.97 1.74 -22.48
N ASN A 180 23.96 2.61 -22.20
CA ASN A 180 24.69 3.40 -23.20
C ASN A 180 23.76 4.12 -24.20
N LEU A 181 22.62 4.61 -23.71
CA LEU A 181 21.66 5.32 -24.52
C LEU A 181 22.19 6.72 -24.82
N ALA A 182 21.92 7.23 -26.01
CA ALA A 182 22.32 8.57 -26.39
C ALA A 182 21.32 9.57 -25.78
N TRP A 183 21.78 10.40 -24.84
CA TRP A 183 20.96 11.41 -24.17
C TRP A 183 21.76 12.67 -23.89
N SER A 184 21.05 13.78 -23.70
CA SER A 184 21.61 15.03 -23.22
C SER A 184 20.69 15.67 -22.19
N SER A 185 21.24 16.46 -21.27
CA SER A 185 20.47 17.22 -20.30
C SER A 185 20.91 18.68 -20.25
N ALA A 186 19.96 19.57 -20.01
CA ALA A 186 20.23 20.97 -19.68
C ALA A 186 19.97 21.21 -18.20
N ARG A 187 20.73 22.14 -17.60
CA ARG A 187 20.64 22.52 -16.19
C ARG A 187 20.42 24.02 -16.04
N ASP A 188 19.74 24.42 -14.96
CA ASP A 188 19.64 25.82 -14.56
C ASP A 188 20.92 26.32 -13.85
N ALA A 189 20.93 27.59 -13.43
CA ALA A 189 22.06 28.20 -12.75
C ALA A 189 22.35 27.56 -11.37
N GLU A 190 21.33 26.97 -10.75
CA GLU A 190 21.37 26.25 -9.48
C GLU A 190 21.77 24.77 -9.64
N GLY A 191 21.96 24.30 -10.88
CA GLY A 191 22.40 22.95 -11.22
C GLY A 191 21.29 21.90 -11.26
N HIS A 192 20.01 22.28 -11.20
CA HIS A 192 18.89 21.38 -11.41
C HIS A 192 18.68 21.08 -12.89
N ILE A 193 18.33 19.83 -13.21
CA ILE A 193 18.00 19.42 -14.57
C ILE A 193 16.63 20.00 -14.94
N ASN A 194 16.59 20.80 -16.00
CA ASN A 194 15.35 21.40 -16.53
C ASN A 194 14.92 20.76 -17.86
N CYS A 195 15.82 20.07 -18.57
CA CYS A 195 15.52 19.34 -19.80
C CYS A 195 16.31 18.03 -19.85
N LEU A 196 15.65 16.97 -20.31
CA LEU A 196 16.27 15.69 -20.65
C LEU A 196 15.79 15.30 -22.06
N SER A 197 16.73 15.16 -22.98
CA SER A 197 16.46 14.78 -24.37
C SER A 197 17.10 13.43 -24.68
N PHE A 198 16.30 12.54 -25.27
CA PHE A 198 16.76 11.26 -25.78
C PHE A 198 17.06 11.44 -27.27
N GLN A 199 18.26 11.06 -27.67
CA GLN A 199 18.58 10.97 -29.09
C GLN A 199 18.02 9.62 -29.55
N SER A 200 16.97 9.67 -30.37
CA SER A 200 16.62 8.49 -31.17
C SER A 200 17.88 8.10 -31.95
N PRO A 201 18.23 6.80 -32.06
CA PRO A 201 19.17 6.41 -33.11
C PRO A 201 18.68 7.05 -34.42
N PRO A 202 19.60 7.49 -35.30
CA PRO A 202 19.18 7.94 -36.62
C PRO A 202 18.34 6.79 -37.17
N PHE A 203 17.04 7.04 -37.43
CA PHE A 203 16.27 6.14 -38.25
C PHE A 203 17.12 5.97 -39.50
N HIS A 204 17.72 4.80 -39.68
CA HIS A 204 18.35 4.48 -40.94
C HIS A 204 17.27 4.76 -41.95
N LYS A 205 17.51 5.75 -42.81
CA LYS A 205 16.63 6.07 -43.92
C LYS A 205 16.47 4.75 -44.66
N THR A 206 15.36 4.05 -44.43
CA THR A 206 14.95 3.00 -45.34
C THR A 206 14.81 3.71 -46.68
N PRO A 207 15.41 3.17 -47.75
CA PRO A 207 15.33 3.83 -49.04
C PRO A 207 13.86 4.01 -49.46
N PRO A 208 13.50 5.09 -50.18
CA PRO A 208 12.12 5.55 -50.36
C PRO A 208 11.18 4.63 -51.15
N TRP A 209 11.58 3.38 -51.46
CA TRP A 209 10.85 2.46 -52.34
C TRP A 209 10.29 1.22 -51.64
N LEU A 210 10.35 1.12 -50.31
CA LEU A 210 9.70 0.02 -49.58
C LEU A 210 8.55 0.54 -48.71
N PHE A 211 7.36 0.41 -49.29
CA PHE A 211 6.00 0.46 -48.76
C PHE A 211 5.20 1.78 -48.91
N PRO A 212 3.97 1.70 -49.46
CA PRO A 212 3.12 2.86 -49.70
C PRO A 212 2.51 3.35 -48.38
N CYS A 213 2.67 4.65 -48.12
CA CYS A 213 2.01 5.37 -47.04
C CYS A 213 0.48 5.32 -47.21
N TYR A 214 -0.22 4.59 -46.35
CA TYR A 214 -1.60 4.94 -46.01
C TYR A 214 -1.55 5.97 -44.88
N SER A 215 -1.87 7.21 -45.24
CA SER A 215 -2.15 8.31 -44.32
C SER A 215 -3.48 8.05 -43.61
N TYR A 216 -3.45 8.01 -42.27
CA TYR A 216 -4.59 8.46 -41.47
C TYR A 216 -4.07 9.49 -40.48
N GLY A 217 -4.32 10.76 -40.82
CA GLY A 217 -4.15 11.88 -39.91
C GLY A 217 -5.22 11.85 -38.82
N LEU A 218 -4.80 12.15 -37.59
CA LEU A 218 -5.67 12.74 -36.58
C LEU A 218 -5.08 14.12 -36.28
N TYR A 219 -5.75 15.14 -36.79
CA TYR A 219 -5.57 16.52 -36.37
C TYR A 219 -6.16 16.69 -34.96
N LEU A 220 -5.42 17.41 -34.11
CA LEU A 220 -6.01 18.39 -33.20
C LEU A 220 -5.85 19.77 -33.85
#